data_AF-A0A1Y2BLH7-F1
#
_entry.id   AF-A0A1Y2BLH7-F1
#
_cell.length_a   1.000
_cell.length_b   1.000
_cell.length_c   1.000
_cell.angle_alpha   90.00
_cell.angle_beta   90.00
_cell.angle_gamma   90.00
#
_symmetry.space_group_name_H-M   'P 1'
#
loop_
_entity.id
_entity.type
_entity.pdbx_description
1 polymer ?
#
loop_
_entity_poly.entity_id
_entity_poly.type
_entity_poly.pdbx_seq_one_letter_code
_entity_poly.pdbx_strand_id
1 'polypeptide(L)'
;MSTPTKFHLLKTRLFAKGSTEGVLPIPRIKAGFKTARGDFPIKTKRKYRPHIERFDWPVTVLGGEDALDQVPMPQIKGVRMRVGDVKVIERKGGLEGMLVSTRPDSLSPFGRKLRTAIFSQLHRLNDSIDWTSATASRDSKLRELESRRREVLQLDAGSRGRKREVGQLGIGSGEADEGVLGIEGSKSPET
;
A
#
# COMPACT_ATOMS: atom_id res chain seq x y z
N MET A 1 26.09 -29.88 22.60
CA MET A 1 24.74 -29.55 23.12
C MET A 1 24.22 -28.34 22.35
N SER A 2 23.25 -28.56 21.46
CA SER A 2 22.71 -27.53 20.54
C SER A 2 21.72 -26.63 21.28
N THR A 3 22.00 -25.33 21.34
CA THR A 3 21.09 -24.37 21.95
C THR A 3 19.96 -24.06 20.96
N PRO A 4 18.68 -24.24 21.33
CA PRO A 4 17.59 -23.89 20.43
C PRO A 4 17.57 -22.37 20.21
N THR A 5 17.67 -21.99 18.95
CA THR A 5 17.64 -20.62 18.42
C THR A 5 16.37 -19.90 18.90
N LYS A 6 16.51 -18.66 19.40
CA LYS A 6 15.43 -17.81 19.98
C LYS A 6 14.15 -17.67 19.13
N PHE A 7 14.18 -18.04 17.85
CA PHE A 7 13.03 -18.01 16.94
C PHE A 7 11.97 -19.08 17.23
N HIS A 8 12.32 -20.22 17.86
CA HIS A 8 11.33 -21.26 18.17
C HIS A 8 10.36 -20.90 19.30
N LEU A 9 10.72 -19.94 20.16
CA LEU A 9 9.88 -19.47 21.28
C LEU A 9 8.71 -18.56 20.85
N LEU A 10 8.73 -18.05 19.60
CA LEU A 10 7.60 -17.28 19.04
C LEU A 10 6.52 -18.19 18.45
N LYS A 11 6.88 -19.40 18.00
CA LYS A 11 5.94 -20.37 17.42
C LYS A 11 4.97 -20.95 18.46
N THR A 12 5.34 -21.05 19.73
CA THR A 12 4.53 -21.76 20.75
C THR A 12 3.54 -20.88 21.52
N ARG A 13 3.63 -19.54 21.45
CA ARG A 13 2.66 -18.64 22.11
C ARG A 13 1.64 -17.99 21.18
N LEU A 14 1.80 -18.10 19.87
CA LEU A 14 0.81 -17.60 18.90
C LEU A 14 -0.41 -18.53 18.75
N PHE A 15 -0.34 -19.78 19.22
CA PHE A 15 -1.40 -20.79 19.06
C PHE A 15 -2.04 -21.27 20.39
N ALA A 16 -1.74 -20.63 21.53
CA ALA A 16 -2.35 -21.00 22.80
C ALA A 16 -3.84 -20.59 22.86
N LYS A 17 -4.70 -21.50 23.33
CA LYS A 17 -6.19 -21.42 23.40
C LYS A 17 -6.73 -20.36 24.38
N GLY A 18 -5.99 -19.29 24.65
CA GLY A 18 -6.37 -18.17 25.51
C GLY A 18 -6.18 -16.85 24.78
N SER A 19 -7.28 -16.27 24.28
CA SER A 19 -7.39 -14.90 23.74
C SER A 19 -6.19 -14.44 22.89
N THR A 20 -6.20 -14.74 21.59
CA THR A 20 -5.41 -13.94 20.63
C THR A 20 -5.81 -12.47 20.79
N GLU A 21 -4.91 -11.65 21.33
CA GLU A 21 -5.15 -10.22 21.43
C GLU A 21 -5.36 -9.65 20.02
N GLY A 22 -6.30 -8.71 19.87
CA GLY A 22 -6.49 -8.08 18.57
C GLY A 22 -5.32 -7.18 18.23
N VAL A 23 -5.07 -6.94 16.94
CA VAL A 23 -3.98 -6.05 16.48
C VAL A 23 -4.27 -4.60 16.83
N LEU A 24 -5.53 -4.21 16.69
CA LEU A 24 -6.05 -2.92 17.13
C LEU A 24 -6.72 -3.05 18.50
N PRO A 25 -6.71 -2.00 19.33
CA PRO A 25 -7.39 -2.00 20.62
C PRO A 25 -8.89 -2.27 20.45
N ILE A 26 -9.35 -3.39 21.00
CA ILE A 26 -10.77 -3.73 21.01
C ILE A 26 -11.47 -2.87 22.08
N PRO A 27 -12.50 -2.09 21.72
CA PRO A 27 -13.21 -1.26 22.68
C PRO A 27 -13.89 -2.12 23.75
N ARG A 28 -13.87 -1.62 24.99
CA ARG A 28 -14.54 -2.29 26.12
C ARG A 28 -16.05 -2.32 25.91
N ILE A 29 -16.69 -3.35 26.46
CA ILE A 29 -18.15 -3.48 26.49
C ILE A 29 -18.72 -2.28 27.24
N LYS A 30 -19.62 -1.53 26.60
CA LYS A 30 -20.27 -0.38 27.22
C LYS A 30 -21.58 -0.83 27.86
N ALA A 31 -21.78 -0.49 29.13
CA ALA A 31 -23.09 -0.63 29.76
C ALA A 31 -23.98 0.55 29.38
N GLY A 32 -25.28 0.32 29.29
CA GLY A 32 -26.25 1.37 29.06
C GLY A 32 -27.64 0.90 29.43
N PHE A 33 -28.64 1.74 29.18
CA PHE A 33 -30.04 1.39 29.38
C PHE A 33 -30.77 1.38 28.04
N LYS A 34 -31.71 0.45 27.87
CA LYS A 34 -32.72 0.49 26.82
C LYS A 34 -33.95 1.13 27.46
N THR A 35 -34.44 2.20 26.85
CA THR A 35 -35.67 2.86 27.27
C THR A 35 -36.78 2.39 26.35
N ALA A 36 -37.87 1.85 26.92
CA ALA A 36 -39.06 1.57 26.16
C ALA A 36 -39.72 2.89 25.69
N ARG A 37 -40.34 2.89 24.51
CA ARG A 37 -41.13 4.04 24.03
C ARG A 37 -42.49 4.02 24.74
N GLY A 38 -42.90 5.13 25.34
CA GLY A 38 -44.19 5.30 26.03
C GLY A 38 -44.14 6.40 27.10
N ASP A 39 -45.31 6.73 27.68
CA ASP A 39 -45.49 7.84 28.64
C ASP A 39 -44.73 7.63 29.97
N PHE A 40 -44.49 6.36 30.33
CA PHE A 40 -43.67 5.96 31.48
C PHE A 40 -42.43 5.19 31.00
N PRO A 41 -41.28 5.86 30.80
CA PRO A 41 -40.08 5.23 30.23
C PRO A 41 -39.43 4.24 31.21
N ILE A 42 -39.78 2.96 31.10
CA ILE A 42 -39.11 1.88 31.84
C ILE A 42 -37.70 1.68 31.28
N LYS A 43 -36.69 1.78 32.16
CA LYS A 43 -35.28 1.61 31.83
C LYS A 43 -34.82 0.19 32.16
N THR A 44 -34.35 -0.55 31.16
CA THR A 44 -33.75 -1.89 31.35
C THR A 44 -32.25 -1.82 31.11
N LYS A 45 -31.44 -2.41 32.00
CA LYS A 45 -29.98 -2.52 31.81
C LYS A 45 -29.68 -3.32 30.55
N ARG A 46 -28.76 -2.84 29.72
CA ARG A 46 -28.21 -3.54 28.54
C ARG A 46 -26.69 -3.38 28.45
N LYS A 47 -26.07 -4.23 27.65
CA LYS A 47 -24.65 -4.17 27.32
C LYS A 47 -24.49 -4.07 25.81
N TYR A 48 -23.66 -3.13 25.36
CA TYR A 48 -23.24 -2.99 23.97
C TYR A 48 -21.92 -3.71 23.76
N ARG A 49 -21.97 -4.80 23.01
CA ARG A 49 -20.79 -5.58 22.63
C ARG A 49 -20.36 -5.19 21.21
N PRO A 50 -19.08 -4.86 20.97
CA PRO A 50 -18.60 -4.69 19.60
C PRO A 50 -18.66 -6.04 18.87
N HIS A 51 -18.93 -6.00 17.56
CA HIS A 51 -18.90 -7.19 16.72
C HIS A 51 -17.44 -7.57 16.44
N ILE A 52 -16.99 -8.68 17.03
CA ILE A 52 -15.61 -9.16 16.96
C ILE A 52 -15.60 -10.52 16.27
N GLU A 53 -14.77 -10.66 15.25
CA GLU A 53 -14.56 -11.90 14.51
C GLU A 53 -13.07 -12.21 14.41
N ARG A 54 -12.75 -13.41 13.90
CA ARG A 54 -11.39 -13.87 13.66
C ARG A 54 -11.14 -13.88 12.17
N PHE A 55 -10.04 -13.28 11.76
CA PHE A 55 -9.63 -13.20 10.37
C PHE A 55 -8.22 -13.73 10.21
N ASP A 56 -8.00 -14.42 9.10
CA ASP A 56 -6.69 -14.89 8.68
C ASP A 56 -6.14 -13.87 7.68
N TRP A 57 -4.95 -13.33 7.94
CA TRP A 57 -4.36 -12.27 7.13
C TRP A 57 -3.12 -12.75 6.40
N PRO A 58 -3.03 -12.56 5.07
CA PRO A 58 -1.79 -12.79 4.34
C PRO A 58 -0.70 -11.85 4.82
N VAL A 59 0.52 -12.36 4.86
CA VAL A 59 1.71 -11.61 5.23
C VAL A 59 2.82 -11.84 4.22
N THR A 60 3.54 -10.79 3.88
CA THR A 60 4.70 -10.86 2.99
C THR A 60 5.97 -10.70 3.81
N VAL A 61 6.17 -9.54 4.43
CA VAL A 61 7.39 -9.24 5.19
C VAL A 61 7.55 -10.18 6.39
N LEU A 62 6.47 -10.39 7.14
CA LEU A 62 6.45 -11.31 8.29
C LEU A 62 6.65 -12.77 7.89
N GLY A 63 6.36 -13.13 6.63
CA GLY A 63 6.60 -14.46 6.10
C GLY A 63 8.08 -14.77 5.85
N GLY A 64 8.96 -13.76 5.82
CA GLY A 64 10.39 -13.92 5.49
C GLY A 64 10.68 -13.69 4.00
N GLU A 65 11.95 -13.90 3.62
CA GLU A 65 12.44 -13.65 2.25
C GLU A 65 11.67 -14.46 1.19
N ASP A 66 11.37 -15.73 1.50
CA ASP A 66 10.69 -16.65 0.57
C ASP A 66 9.16 -16.51 0.59
N ALA A 67 8.60 -15.52 1.28
CA ALA A 67 7.15 -15.44 1.50
C ALA A 67 6.34 -15.21 0.22
N LEU A 68 6.93 -14.51 -0.75
CA LEU A 68 6.28 -14.20 -2.02
C LEU A 68 6.20 -15.42 -2.95
N ASP A 69 7.14 -16.36 -2.82
CA ASP A 69 7.23 -17.54 -3.67
C ASP A 69 6.46 -18.75 -3.09
N GLN A 70 6.02 -18.65 -1.83
CA GLN A 70 5.24 -19.70 -1.18
C GLN A 70 3.77 -19.69 -1.63
N VAL A 71 3.30 -20.83 -2.15
CA VAL A 71 1.88 -21.10 -2.40
C VAL A 71 1.45 -22.31 -1.56
N PRO A 72 0.53 -22.15 -0.59
CA PRO A 72 -0.19 -20.93 -0.24
C PRO A 72 0.67 -19.90 0.49
N MET A 73 0.38 -18.61 0.27
CA MET A 73 1.07 -17.49 0.93
C MET A 73 0.96 -17.64 2.46
N PRO A 74 2.03 -17.34 3.22
CA PRO A 74 1.97 -17.40 4.68
C PRO A 74 0.91 -16.44 5.22
N GLN A 75 0.18 -16.92 6.24
CA GLN A 75 -0.91 -16.18 6.86
C GLN A 75 -0.79 -16.18 8.38
N ILE A 76 -1.11 -15.05 9.00
CA ILE A 76 -1.35 -14.98 10.44
C ILE A 76 -2.79 -15.41 10.70
N LYS A 77 -2.94 -16.57 11.35
CA LYS A 77 -4.23 -17.19 11.62
C LYS A 77 -4.92 -16.62 12.86
N GLY A 78 -6.24 -16.47 12.80
CA GLY A 78 -7.11 -16.27 13.94
C GLY A 78 -6.96 -14.92 14.64
N VAL A 79 -6.62 -13.87 13.89
CA VAL A 79 -6.47 -12.51 14.43
C VAL A 79 -7.84 -11.95 14.79
N ARG A 80 -8.02 -11.63 16.08
CA ARG A 80 -9.27 -11.04 16.56
C ARG A 80 -9.34 -9.57 16.19
N MET A 81 -10.44 -9.14 15.58
CA MET A 81 -10.67 -7.74 15.25
C MET A 81 -12.14 -7.42 15.13
N ARG A 82 -12.46 -6.13 15.17
CA ARG A 82 -13.81 -5.68 14.83
C ARG A 82 -14.00 -5.77 13.33
N VAL A 83 -15.20 -6.14 12.91
CA VAL A 83 -15.57 -6.16 11.49
C VAL A 83 -15.38 -4.78 10.84
N GLY A 84 -15.62 -3.69 11.58
CA GLY A 84 -15.37 -2.33 11.09
C GLY A 84 -13.89 -2.01 10.86
N ASP A 85 -12.98 -2.67 11.59
CA ASP A 85 -11.53 -2.45 11.44
C ASP A 85 -10.96 -3.19 10.22
N VAL A 86 -11.61 -4.27 9.76
CA VAL A 86 -11.21 -5.02 8.55
C VAL A 86 -11.13 -4.08 7.35
N LYS A 87 -12.17 -3.27 7.12
CA LYS A 87 -12.21 -2.29 6.02
C LYS A 87 -11.10 -1.23 6.12
N VAL A 88 -10.71 -0.87 7.34
CA VAL A 88 -9.62 0.09 7.59
C VAL A 88 -8.28 -0.54 7.25
N ILE A 89 -8.09 -1.82 7.60
CA ILE A 89 -6.89 -2.59 7.28
C ILE A 89 -6.75 -2.76 5.77
N GLU A 90 -7.81 -3.17 5.07
CA GLU A 90 -7.83 -3.30 3.62
C GLU A 90 -7.48 -1.99 2.92
N ARG A 91 -8.09 -0.87 3.34
CA ARG A 91 -7.79 0.46 2.80
C ARG A 91 -6.32 0.87 2.98
N LYS A 92 -5.66 0.39 4.04
CA LYS A 92 -4.25 0.67 4.33
C LYS A 92 -3.29 -0.30 3.61
N GLY A 93 -3.79 -1.11 2.68
CA GLY A 93 -2.98 -2.10 1.96
C GLY A 93 -2.75 -3.38 2.75
N GLY A 94 -3.70 -3.77 3.59
CA GLY A 94 -3.62 -5.00 4.39
C GLY A 94 -2.98 -4.81 5.76
N LEU A 95 -2.75 -5.94 6.43
CA LEU A 95 -2.31 -5.95 7.84
C LEU A 95 -0.95 -5.28 8.03
N GLU A 96 0.01 -5.60 7.18
CA GLU A 96 1.39 -5.08 7.29
C GLU A 96 1.46 -3.59 6.93
N GLY A 97 0.77 -3.17 5.86
CA GLY A 97 0.63 -1.75 5.51
C GLY A 97 -0.02 -0.94 6.64
N MET A 98 -1.02 -1.51 7.31
CA MET A 98 -1.60 -0.91 8.50
C MET A 98 -0.59 -0.82 9.67
N LEU A 99 0.23 -1.84 9.90
CA LEU A 99 1.22 -1.84 11.00
C LEU A 99 2.33 -0.82 10.78
N VAL A 100 2.75 -0.61 9.53
CA VAL A 100 3.78 0.38 9.15
C VAL A 100 3.22 1.81 9.26
N SER A 101 2.03 2.05 8.71
CA SER A 101 1.43 3.39 8.63
C SER A 101 0.87 3.93 9.95
N THR A 102 0.49 3.06 10.88
CA THR A 102 -0.24 3.45 12.09
C THR A 102 0.71 3.84 13.22
N ARG A 103 0.34 4.80 14.07
CA ARG A 103 1.14 5.20 15.25
C ARG A 103 1.22 4.05 16.28
N PRO A 104 2.32 3.91 17.03
CA PRO A 104 2.49 2.77 17.94
C PRO A 104 1.48 2.79 19.11
N ASP A 105 1.06 3.97 19.54
CA ASP A 105 0.10 4.13 20.65
C ASP A 105 -1.32 3.70 20.27
N SER A 106 -1.66 3.78 18.98
CA SER A 106 -2.94 3.31 18.46
C SER A 106 -3.01 1.80 18.24
N LEU A 107 -1.91 1.08 18.43
CA LEU A 107 -1.86 -0.37 18.32
C LEU A 107 -2.03 -1.02 19.70
N SER A 108 -2.58 -2.24 19.72
CA SER A 108 -2.57 -3.05 20.93
C SER A 108 -1.14 -3.49 21.29
N PRO A 109 -0.89 -4.03 22.50
CA PRO A 109 0.41 -4.61 22.84
C PRO A 109 0.85 -5.69 21.84
N PHE A 110 -0.07 -6.53 21.37
CA PHE A 110 0.18 -7.50 20.31
C PHE A 110 0.52 -6.84 18.97
N GLY A 111 -0.25 -5.84 18.55
CA GLY A 111 0.03 -5.09 17.32
C GLY A 111 1.39 -4.39 17.35
N ARG A 112 1.80 -3.83 18.50
CA ARG A 112 3.14 -3.25 18.67
C ARG A 112 4.25 -4.29 18.51
N LYS A 113 4.09 -5.49 19.08
CA LYS A 113 5.05 -6.59 18.89
C LYS A 113 5.18 -7.00 17.42
N LEU A 114 4.06 -7.12 16.71
CA LEU A 114 4.07 -7.42 15.27
C LEU A 114 4.78 -6.32 14.48
N ARG A 115 4.52 -5.05 14.80
CA ARG A 115 5.19 -3.92 14.17
C ARG A 115 6.71 -3.97 14.37
N THR A 116 7.18 -4.26 15.59
CA THR A 116 8.62 -4.42 15.85
C THR A 116 9.21 -5.56 15.04
N ALA A 117 8.50 -6.68 14.89
CA ALA A 117 8.94 -7.79 14.06
C ALA A 117 9.04 -7.40 12.58
N ILE A 118 8.05 -6.69 12.05
CA ILE A 118 8.08 -6.15 10.67
C ILE A 118 9.31 -5.28 10.47
N PHE A 119 9.52 -4.27 11.32
CA PHE A 119 10.67 -3.38 11.14
C PHE A 119 12.00 -4.11 11.30
N SER A 120 12.07 -5.09 12.20
CA SER A 120 13.28 -5.90 12.35
C SER A 120 13.58 -6.69 11.08
N GLN A 121 12.57 -7.21 10.39
CA GLN A 121 12.74 -7.88 9.09
C GLN A 121 13.03 -6.90 7.96
N LEU A 122 12.35 -5.75 7.90
CA LEU A 122 12.66 -4.71 6.93
C LEU A 122 14.10 -4.21 7.07
N HIS A 123 14.61 -4.06 8.30
CA HIS A 123 16.01 -3.72 8.52
C HIS A 123 16.95 -4.79 8.00
N ARG A 124 16.67 -6.08 8.26
CA ARG A 124 17.47 -7.18 7.72
C ARG A 124 17.48 -7.21 6.19
N LEU A 125 16.32 -7.02 5.57
CA LEU A 125 16.18 -6.94 4.13
C LEU A 125 16.90 -5.70 3.56
N ASN A 126 16.89 -4.60 4.30
CA ASN A 126 17.63 -3.40 3.89
C ASN A 126 19.15 -3.61 3.98
N ASP A 127 19.62 -4.35 4.98
CA ASP A 127 21.04 -4.68 5.16
C ASP A 127 21.55 -5.65 4.09
N SER A 128 20.67 -6.48 3.50
CA SER A 128 21.03 -7.37 2.39
C SER A 128 21.06 -6.68 1.02
N ILE A 129 20.58 -5.44 0.93
CA ILE A 129 20.60 -4.67 -0.32
C ILE A 129 21.93 -3.92 -0.45
N ASP A 130 22.76 -4.34 -1.40
CA ASP A 130 23.97 -3.60 -1.81
C ASP A 130 23.58 -2.35 -2.63
N TRP A 131 23.31 -1.25 -1.94
CA TRP A 131 22.90 0.02 -2.56
C TRP A 131 23.91 0.59 -3.56
N THR A 132 25.20 0.30 -3.38
CA THR A 132 26.29 0.74 -4.28
C THR A 132 26.23 0.05 -5.65
N SER A 133 25.86 -1.22 -5.68
CA SER A 133 25.66 -1.96 -6.94
C SER A 133 24.43 -1.48 -7.69
N ALA A 134 23.36 -1.15 -6.95
CA ALA A 134 22.10 -0.68 -7.50
C ALA A 134 22.22 0.73 -8.12
N THR A 135 22.97 1.64 -7.47
CA THR A 135 23.22 2.99 -8.01
C THR A 135 24.13 2.94 -9.24
N ALA A 136 25.18 2.12 -9.23
CA ALA A 136 26.06 1.95 -10.38
C ALA A 136 25.34 1.42 -11.64
N SER A 137 24.44 0.45 -11.46
CA SER A 137 23.59 -0.08 -12.54
C SER A 137 22.57 0.93 -13.06
N ARG A 138 22.03 1.79 -12.18
CA ARG A 138 21.13 2.88 -12.57
C ARG A 138 21.87 3.97 -13.36
N ASP A 139 23.07 4.35 -12.92
CA ASP A 139 23.87 5.39 -13.56
C ASP A 139 24.37 4.97 -14.95
N SER A 140 24.74 3.69 -15.12
CA SER A 140 25.10 3.16 -16.44
C SER A 140 23.91 3.18 -17.41
N LYS A 141 22.71 2.81 -16.93
CA LYS A 141 21.47 2.85 -17.71
C LYS A 141 21.07 4.28 -18.10
N LEU A 142 21.27 5.25 -17.21
CA LEU A 142 21.05 6.67 -17.52
C LEU A 142 22.00 7.17 -18.62
N ARG A 143 23.29 6.82 -18.55
CA ARG A 143 24.27 7.15 -19.59
C ARG A 143 23.91 6.54 -20.95
N GLU A 144 23.43 5.30 -20.98
CA GLU A 144 22.97 4.67 -22.22
C GLU A 144 21.78 5.45 -22.84
N LEU A 145 20.81 5.85 -22.01
CA LEU A 145 19.65 6.62 -22.48
C LEU A 145 20.03 8.02 -22.98
N GLU A 146 20.98 8.68 -22.31
CA GLU A 146 21.50 9.97 -22.77
C GLU A 146 22.25 9.85 -24.10
N SER A 147 23.04 8.79 -24.30
CA SER A 147 23.69 8.49 -25.57
C SER A 147 22.68 8.26 -26.69
N ARG A 148 21.65 7.44 -26.46
CA ARG A 148 20.56 7.25 -27.43
C ARG A 148 19.82 8.56 -27.74
N ARG A 149 19.56 9.38 -26.72
CA ARG A 149 18.91 10.69 -26.91
C ARG A 149 19.77 11.62 -27.76
N ARG A 150 21.10 11.63 -27.58
CA ARG A 150 22.03 12.42 -28.40
C ARG A 150 22.09 11.94 -29.84
N GLU A 151 22.11 10.62 -30.07
CA GLU A 151 22.08 10.05 -31.43
C GLU A 151 20.82 10.46 -32.20
N VAL A 152 19.65 10.37 -31.57
CA VAL A 152 18.38 10.80 -32.18
C VAL A 152 18.41 12.29 -32.55
N LEU A 153 18.93 13.15 -31.67
CA LEU A 153 19.07 14.58 -31.94
C LEU A 153 20.04 14.89 -33.09
N GLN A 154 21.11 14.09 -33.26
CA GLN A 154 22.03 14.23 -34.39
C GLN A 154 21.40 13.82 -35.72
N LEU A 155 20.57 12.78 -35.72
CA LEU A 155 19.84 12.33 -36.92
C LEU A 155 18.79 13.36 -37.37
N ASP A 156 18.09 14.01 -36.44
CA ASP A 156 17.13 15.09 -36.75
C ASP A 156 17.80 16.36 -37.28
N ALA A 157 18.97 16.71 -36.75
CA ALA A 157 19.76 17.85 -37.23
C ALA A 157 20.31 17.61 -38.66
N GLY A 158 20.70 16.37 -38.98
CA GLY A 158 21.17 15.99 -40.32
C GLY A 158 20.08 15.93 -41.39
N SER A 159 18.82 15.68 -41.01
CA SER A 159 17.68 15.55 -41.93
C SER A 159 17.14 16.92 -42.41
N ARG A 160 17.29 17.98 -41.61
CA ARG A 160 16.87 19.36 -41.99
C ARG A 160 17.83 20.07 -42.95
N GLY A 161 19.03 19.53 -43.19
CA GLY A 161 20.04 20.11 -44.08
C GLY A 161 20.00 19.64 -45.54
N ARG A 162 19.10 18.72 -45.94
CA ARG A 162 19.13 18.08 -47.28
C ARG A 162 17.85 18.20 -48.13
N LYS A 163 16.96 19.15 -47.81
CA LYS A 163 15.88 19.53 -48.72
C LYS A 163 15.67 21.04 -48.71
N ARG A 164 16.21 21.73 -49.73
CA ARG A 164 15.48 22.61 -50.66
C ARG A 164 16.46 23.49 -51.47
N GLU A 165 17.22 22.85 -52.35
CA GLU A 165 17.36 23.38 -53.71
C GLU A 165 16.57 22.42 -54.60
N VAL A 166 15.44 22.88 -55.12
CA VAL A 166 14.76 22.52 -56.38
C VAL A 166 13.35 23.12 -56.29
N GLY A 167 13.04 24.04 -57.19
CA GLY A 167 11.67 24.31 -57.62
C GLY A 167 11.08 25.65 -57.19
N GLN A 168 11.57 26.75 -57.77
CA GLN A 168 10.68 27.84 -58.18
C GLN A 168 9.67 27.28 -59.18
N LEU A 169 8.37 27.55 -58.96
CA LEU A 169 7.32 27.85 -59.94
C LEU A 169 5.95 27.58 -59.29
N GLY A 170 5.04 28.56 -59.33
CA GLY A 170 3.61 28.30 -59.13
C GLY A 170 2.86 29.33 -58.29
N ILE A 171 2.35 30.35 -58.97
CA ILE A 171 1.38 31.34 -58.51
C ILE A 171 0.07 30.64 -58.08
N GLY A 172 -0.56 31.11 -57.00
CA GLY A 172 -1.89 30.62 -56.58
C GLY A 172 -2.43 31.40 -55.38
N SER A 173 -3.02 32.56 -55.66
CA SER A 173 -3.84 33.37 -54.78
C SER A 173 -5.13 32.65 -54.35
N GLY A 174 -5.46 32.70 -53.06
CA GLY A 174 -6.76 32.35 -52.49
C GLY A 174 -6.67 32.49 -50.97
N GLU A 175 -6.99 33.67 -50.44
CA GLU A 175 -8.30 34.03 -49.84
C GLU A 175 -8.46 33.49 -48.41
N ALA A 176 -8.88 34.40 -47.55
CA ALA A 176 -8.85 34.31 -46.10
C ALA A 176 -9.81 33.28 -45.52
N ASP A 177 -9.46 32.70 -44.38
CA ASP A 177 -10.44 32.48 -43.32
C ASP A 177 -9.77 32.41 -41.95
N GLU A 178 -10.18 33.32 -41.06
CA GLU A 178 -9.81 33.32 -39.64
C GLU A 178 -10.63 32.24 -38.93
N GLY A 179 -9.98 31.16 -38.50
CA GLY A 179 -10.57 30.11 -37.68
C GLY A 179 -10.00 30.09 -36.27
N VAL A 180 -10.48 30.99 -35.41
CA VAL A 180 -10.33 30.92 -33.95
C VAL A 180 -11.11 29.70 -33.45
N LEU A 181 -10.44 28.74 -32.81
CA LEU A 181 -11.08 27.79 -31.90
C LEU A 181 -10.27 27.64 -30.62
N GLY A 182 -10.66 28.46 -29.64
CA GLY A 182 -10.52 28.10 -28.24
C GLY A 182 -11.46 26.95 -27.91
N ILE A 183 -11.02 26.06 -27.03
CA ILE A 183 -11.89 25.07 -26.39
C ILE A 183 -11.69 25.22 -24.89
N GLU A 184 -12.56 26.02 -24.29
CA GLU A 184 -12.88 25.97 -22.87
C GLU A 184 -14.03 24.97 -22.64
N GLY A 185 -13.86 24.12 -21.61
CA GLY A 185 -14.84 23.82 -20.55
C GLY A 185 -16.27 23.34 -20.86
N SER A 186 -16.59 22.13 -20.38
CA SER A 186 -17.86 21.73 -19.69
C SER A 186 -17.67 20.29 -19.20
N LYS A 187 -17.81 19.87 -17.93
CA LYS A 187 -18.75 20.08 -16.80
C LYS A 187 -20.11 19.35 -16.95
N SER A 188 -20.17 18.14 -16.35
CA SER A 188 -21.29 17.48 -15.61
C SER A 188 -22.56 17.06 -16.40
N PRO A 189 -23.45 16.12 -15.92
CA PRO A 189 -23.84 15.73 -14.53
C PRO A 189 -23.81 14.21 -14.21
N GLU A 190 -23.58 13.79 -12.96
CA GLU A 190 -24.57 13.43 -11.91
C GLU A 190 -25.76 12.56 -12.37
N THR A 191 -25.77 11.31 -11.88
CA THR A 191 -26.93 10.49 -11.51
C THR A 191 -26.59 9.63 -10.31
#